data_AF-A0A2E3G7K0-F1
#
_entry.id   AF-A0A2E3G7K0-F1
#
_cell.length_a   1.000
_cell.length_b   1.000
_cell.length_c   1.000
_cell.angle_alpha   90.00
_cell.angle_beta   90.00
_cell.angle_gamma   90.00
#
_symmetry.space_group_name_H-M   'P 1'
#
loop_
_entity.id
_entity.type
_entity.pdbx_description
1 polymer ?
#
loop_
_entity_poly.entity_id
_entity_poly.type
_entity_poly.pdbx_seq_one_letter_code
_entity_poly.pdbx_strand_id
1 'polypeptide(L)'
;MANASTLLLTVALLATPIILFAIDRFPKWLQKFPFVVISLVVLLRIIAFWRIDLTDAQVVGYLPEDVSGLAALLYIFSGPDGLMLGLLFGFSIGLALRKQDLIESRWSAFLWVLILGWEINPEGFSSIAITPLSSYPSTLDWQSAAYPVIGFLLSTIVLPTMLEMGPSPSIRNIASFSILIAFIDLSNSPIAWMLLGLTAHRLSASKVDYTRGIASRRRWLGLLLIFSLSLGLLVYALILDSSTNESTIWASRYAIGWVLLCGIAGALTPLAGFDSRPRPEAWGFLSGLILAPALLPNLHHIEIFHFPIIMISIIMPWVGTLPEFRPKLSRNRRLLESLIFISIVPLSLFFSKYIPKALLVLLLILPLFISITIPVDEEE
;
A
#
# COMPACT_ATOMS: atom_id res chain seq x y z
N MET A 1 4.24 -20.30 26.10
CA MET A 1 3.91 -18.99 26.72
C MET A 1 4.30 -17.91 25.73
N ALA A 2 3.51 -16.84 25.56
CA ALA A 2 3.87 -15.75 24.66
C ALA A 2 5.14 -15.06 25.16
N ASN A 3 6.14 -14.89 24.28
CA ASN A 3 7.37 -14.16 24.61
C ASN A 3 7.05 -12.67 24.83
N ALA A 4 7.86 -11.96 25.60
CA ALA A 4 7.70 -10.54 25.92
C ALA A 4 7.60 -9.66 24.66
N SER A 5 8.32 -10.02 23.59
CA SER A 5 8.22 -9.38 22.27
C SER A 5 6.81 -9.48 21.66
N THR A 6 6.21 -10.67 21.67
CA THR A 6 4.83 -10.91 21.19
C THR A 6 3.83 -10.07 21.98
N LEU A 7 3.93 -10.06 23.31
CA LEU A 7 3.07 -9.24 24.18
C LEU A 7 3.16 -7.75 23.85
N LEU A 8 4.37 -7.22 23.69
CA LEU A 8 4.59 -5.83 23.33
C LEU A 8 4.05 -5.50 21.94
N LEU A 9 4.20 -6.39 20.95
CA LEU A 9 3.62 -6.22 19.62
C LEU A 9 2.09 -6.25 19.65
N THR A 10 1.47 -7.10 20.49
CA THR A 10 0.02 -7.09 20.68
C THR A 10 -0.45 -5.78 21.31
N VAL A 11 0.24 -5.27 22.33
CA VAL A 11 -0.05 -3.96 22.93
C VAL A 11 0.13 -2.85 21.90
N ALA A 12 1.18 -2.91 21.09
CA ALA A 12 1.46 -1.96 20.03
C ALA A 12 0.35 -1.97 18.96
N LEU A 13 -0.20 -3.13 18.62
CA LEU A 13 -1.29 -3.28 17.66
C LEU A 13 -2.61 -2.69 18.18
N LEU A 14 -2.92 -2.86 19.46
CA LEU A 14 -4.18 -2.41 20.04
C LEU A 14 -4.16 -0.93 20.44
N ALA A 15 -3.10 -0.47 21.09
CA ALA A 15 -3.05 0.87 21.67
C ALA A 15 -2.68 1.95 20.65
N THR A 16 -1.72 1.68 19.75
CA THR A 16 -1.22 2.69 18.81
C THR A 16 -2.30 3.26 17.89
N PRO A 17 -3.18 2.45 17.27
CA PRO A 17 -4.22 2.99 16.41
C PRO A 17 -5.16 3.94 17.16
N ILE A 18 -5.55 3.57 18.39
CA ILE A 18 -6.43 4.41 19.23
C ILE A 18 -5.75 5.76 19.53
N ILE A 19 -4.46 5.73 19.90
CA ILE A 19 -3.68 6.92 20.21
C ILE A 19 -3.57 7.83 18.98
N LEU A 20 -3.24 7.25 17.81
CA LEU A 20 -3.07 8.01 16.57
C LEU A 20 -4.40 8.52 16.00
N PHE A 21 -5.51 7.80 16.19
CA PHE A 21 -6.84 8.25 15.75
C PHE A 21 -7.38 9.43 16.57
N ALA A 22 -7.10 9.45 17.87
CA ALA A 22 -7.57 10.45 18.82
C ALA A 22 -6.42 11.31 19.37
N ILE A 23 -5.45 11.63 18.50
CA ILE A 23 -4.17 12.23 18.89
C ILE A 23 -4.30 13.64 19.49
N ASP A 24 -5.38 14.32 19.14
CA ASP A 24 -5.81 15.62 19.68
C ASP A 24 -6.30 15.53 21.12
N ARG A 25 -6.73 14.34 21.57
CA ARG A 25 -7.28 14.11 22.91
C ARG A 25 -6.24 13.58 23.91
N PHE A 26 -5.07 13.18 23.43
CA PHE A 26 -4.01 12.60 24.26
C PHE A 26 -2.87 13.59 24.53
N PRO A 27 -2.16 13.45 25.67
CA PRO A 27 -1.02 14.29 25.97
C PRO A 27 0.14 14.04 25.00
N LYS A 28 0.93 15.09 24.71
CA LYS A 28 2.03 15.07 23.72
C LYS A 28 3.06 13.96 23.92
N TRP A 29 3.28 13.52 25.15
CA TRP A 29 4.22 12.42 25.43
C TRP A 29 3.70 11.07 24.89
N LEU A 30 2.38 10.85 24.92
CA LEU A 30 1.74 9.63 24.44
C LEU A 30 1.78 9.54 22.90
N GLN A 31 1.93 10.66 22.21
CA GLN A 31 2.10 10.69 20.74
C GLN A 31 3.37 9.95 20.27
N LYS A 32 4.37 9.78 21.16
CA LYS A 32 5.60 9.01 20.91
C LYS A 32 5.47 7.53 21.27
N PHE A 33 4.32 7.09 21.78
CA PHE A 33 4.06 5.70 22.16
C PHE A 33 4.47 4.68 21.09
N PRO A 34 4.07 4.81 19.80
CA PRO A 34 4.49 3.86 18.77
C PRO A 34 6.00 3.63 18.71
N PHE A 35 6.79 4.71 18.78
CA PHE A 35 8.25 4.62 18.77
C PHE A 35 8.77 3.96 20.04
N VAL A 36 8.24 4.31 21.21
CA VAL A 36 8.69 3.74 22.49
C VAL A 36 8.46 2.23 22.51
N VAL A 37 7.26 1.76 22.16
CA VAL A 37 6.94 0.33 22.24
C VAL A 37 7.74 -0.49 21.23
N ILE A 38 7.89 -0.02 19.99
CA ILE A 38 8.68 -0.75 18.99
C ILE A 38 10.17 -0.69 19.31
N SER A 39 10.67 0.41 19.85
CA SER A 39 12.06 0.48 20.34
C SER A 39 12.32 -0.53 21.45
N LEU A 40 11.35 -0.76 22.34
CA LEU A 40 11.45 -1.81 23.36
C LEU A 40 11.50 -3.21 22.73
N VAL A 41 10.68 -3.48 21.71
CA VAL A 41 10.72 -4.77 20.99
C VAL A 41 12.08 -4.98 20.32
N VAL A 42 12.60 -3.95 19.63
CA VAL A 42 13.92 -3.99 18.99
C VAL A 42 15.03 -4.15 20.03
N LEU A 43 14.94 -3.47 21.17
CA LEU A 43 15.91 -3.61 22.27
C LEU A 43 15.91 -5.03 22.83
N LEU A 44 14.75 -5.63 23.07
CA LEU A 44 14.67 -7.04 23.49
C LEU A 44 15.31 -7.97 22.45
N ARG A 45 15.11 -7.69 21.15
CA ARG A 45 15.74 -8.45 20.07
C ARG A 45 17.26 -8.29 20.06
N ILE A 46 17.76 -7.06 20.22
CA ILE A 46 19.19 -6.77 20.36
C ILE A 46 19.77 -7.58 21.51
N ILE A 47 19.11 -7.61 22.67
CA ILE A 47 19.56 -8.35 23.86
C ILE A 47 19.60 -9.86 23.57
N ALA A 48 18.57 -10.40 22.92
CA ALA A 48 18.51 -11.82 22.56
C ALA A 48 19.65 -12.22 21.61
N PHE A 49 19.90 -11.43 20.55
CA PHE A 49 21.00 -11.67 19.62
C PHE A 49 22.37 -11.48 20.26
N TRP A 50 22.54 -10.46 21.11
CA TRP A 50 23.79 -10.20 21.83
C TRP A 50 24.16 -11.33 22.80
N ARG A 51 23.16 -11.93 23.45
CA ARG A 51 23.34 -13.02 24.41
C ARG A 51 23.33 -14.40 23.77
N ILE A 52 23.04 -14.50 22.46
CA ILE A 52 22.84 -15.76 21.75
C ILE A 52 21.79 -16.60 22.51
N ASP A 53 20.65 -15.97 22.80
CA ASP A 53 19.58 -16.61 23.58
C ASP A 53 18.86 -17.66 22.72
N LEU A 54 19.20 -18.93 22.95
CA LEU A 54 18.63 -20.07 22.24
C LEU A 54 17.14 -20.31 22.54
N THR A 55 16.56 -19.58 23.51
CA THR A 55 15.11 -19.61 23.76
C THR A 55 14.33 -18.69 22.82
N ASP A 56 15.02 -17.78 22.11
CA ASP A 56 14.42 -16.91 21.11
C ASP A 56 14.48 -17.57 19.72
N ALA A 57 13.31 -17.85 19.14
CA ALA A 57 13.20 -18.54 17.86
C ALA A 57 13.84 -17.76 16.69
N GLN A 58 13.95 -16.43 16.78
CA GLN A 58 14.61 -15.61 15.76
C GLN A 58 16.13 -15.79 15.80
N VAL A 59 16.72 -15.88 17.00
CA VAL A 59 18.16 -16.11 17.17
C VAL A 59 18.52 -17.47 16.61
N VAL A 60 17.77 -18.51 16.98
CA VAL A 60 17.99 -19.88 16.50
C VAL A 60 17.78 -20.01 14.99
N GLY A 61 16.78 -19.31 14.44
CA GLY A 61 16.42 -19.39 13.03
C GLY A 61 17.35 -18.64 12.09
N TYR A 62 17.98 -17.54 12.54
CA TYR A 62 18.60 -16.57 11.63
C TYR A 62 19.99 -16.06 12.04
N LEU A 63 20.56 -16.48 13.17
CA LEU A 63 21.95 -16.15 13.52
C LEU A 63 22.91 -17.26 13.04
N PRO A 64 23.94 -16.95 12.23
CA PRO A 64 24.99 -17.92 11.88
C PRO A 64 25.87 -18.34 13.05
N GLU A 65 26.41 -19.56 13.02
CA GLU A 65 27.31 -20.11 14.05
C GLU A 65 28.61 -19.33 14.22
N ASP A 66 29.13 -18.76 13.15
CA ASP A 66 30.41 -18.04 13.10
C ASP A 66 30.29 -16.57 13.52
N VAL A 67 29.07 -16.08 13.74
CA VAL A 67 28.80 -14.68 14.06
C VAL A 67 28.48 -14.51 15.54
N SER A 68 29.26 -13.66 16.22
CA SER A 68 29.04 -13.32 17.62
C SER A 68 29.28 -11.83 17.91
N GLY A 69 28.86 -11.38 19.09
CA GLY A 69 29.05 -10.00 19.54
C GLY A 69 28.35 -8.97 18.65
N LEU A 70 29.05 -7.89 18.29
CA LEU A 70 28.47 -6.79 17.49
C LEU A 70 28.03 -7.22 16.08
N ALA A 71 28.67 -8.23 15.49
CA ALA A 71 28.33 -8.70 14.15
C ALA A 71 26.94 -9.37 14.11
N ALA A 72 26.49 -9.96 15.23
CA ALA A 72 25.15 -10.54 15.36
C ALA A 72 24.03 -9.50 15.19
N LEU A 73 24.33 -8.20 15.43
CA LEU A 73 23.34 -7.13 15.30
C LEU A 73 22.89 -6.90 13.84
N LEU A 74 23.70 -7.28 12.85
CA LEU A 74 23.31 -7.16 11.44
C LEU A 74 22.17 -8.11 11.06
N TYR A 75 21.94 -9.14 11.88
CA TYR A 75 20.96 -10.19 11.65
C TYR A 75 19.63 -9.97 12.40
N ILE A 76 19.50 -8.86 13.14
CA ILE A 76 18.30 -8.54 13.93
C ILE A 76 17.04 -8.50 13.06
N PHE A 77 17.19 -8.03 11.81
CA PHE A 77 16.09 -7.93 10.84
C PHE A 77 16.14 -9.01 9.77
N SER A 78 16.89 -10.10 9.98
CA SER A 78 16.90 -11.21 9.03
C SER A 78 15.59 -12.01 9.10
N GLY A 79 15.18 -12.57 7.96
CA GLY A 79 13.92 -13.31 7.83
C GLY A 79 12.68 -12.42 7.63
N PRO A 80 11.55 -12.96 7.17
CA PRO A 80 10.36 -12.16 6.81
C PRO A 80 9.84 -11.28 7.95
N ASP A 81 9.61 -11.85 9.13
CA ASP A 81 9.13 -11.11 10.30
C ASP A 81 10.16 -10.08 10.80
N GLY A 82 11.46 -10.40 10.69
CA GLY A 82 12.56 -9.49 11.03
C GLY A 82 12.62 -8.28 10.11
N LEU A 83 12.47 -8.47 8.79
CA LEU A 83 12.44 -7.38 7.81
C LEU A 83 11.24 -6.46 8.06
N MET A 84 10.07 -7.03 8.34
CA MET A 84 8.87 -6.27 8.65
C MET A 84 8.97 -5.52 9.99
N LEU A 85 9.63 -6.09 11.00
CA LEU A 85 9.98 -5.37 12.23
C LEU A 85 10.91 -4.19 11.94
N GLY A 86 11.87 -4.36 11.04
CA GLY A 86 12.73 -3.27 10.55
C GLY A 86 11.91 -2.14 9.91
N LEU A 87 10.97 -2.49 9.02
CA LEU A 87 10.05 -1.54 8.40
C LEU A 87 9.23 -0.77 9.44
N LEU A 88 8.63 -1.48 10.39
CA LEU A 88 7.81 -0.90 11.44
C LEU A 88 8.64 0.01 12.36
N PHE A 89 9.87 -0.39 12.67
CA PHE A 89 10.78 0.43 13.45
C PHE A 89 11.12 1.74 12.73
N GLY A 90 11.51 1.68 11.46
CA GLY A 90 11.73 2.85 10.62
C GLY A 90 10.52 3.78 10.53
N PHE A 91 9.34 3.18 10.34
CA PHE A 91 8.07 3.92 10.30
C PHE A 91 7.78 4.63 11.62
N SER A 92 7.98 3.94 12.75
CA SER A 92 7.79 4.52 14.09
C SER A 92 8.76 5.68 14.37
N ILE A 93 10.01 5.60 13.90
CA ILE A 93 11.00 6.68 14.01
C ILE A 93 10.51 7.92 13.26
N GLY A 94 10.10 7.76 12.00
CA GLY A 94 9.64 8.89 11.22
C GLY A 94 8.36 9.52 11.76
N LEU A 95 7.45 8.73 12.36
CA LEU A 95 6.30 9.26 13.09
C LEU A 95 6.69 10.08 14.33
N ALA A 96 7.73 9.67 15.06
CA ALA A 96 8.17 10.37 16.27
C ALA A 96 8.93 11.68 15.99
N LEU A 97 9.58 11.77 14.82
CA LEU A 97 10.33 12.96 14.40
C LEU A 97 9.47 14.02 13.71
N ARG A 98 8.31 13.64 13.17
CA ARG A 98 7.44 14.56 12.44
C ARG A 98 6.47 15.28 13.37
N LYS A 99 6.12 16.51 13.01
CA LYS A 99 4.97 17.20 13.61
C LYS A 99 3.70 16.56 13.07
N GLN A 100 2.88 16.03 13.96
CA GLN A 100 1.69 15.27 13.59
C GLN A 100 0.51 16.22 13.35
N ASP A 101 -0.02 16.20 12.13
CA ASP A 101 -1.36 16.69 11.82
C ASP A 101 -2.40 15.57 12.03
N LEU A 102 -3.65 15.95 12.34
CA LEU A 102 -4.73 15.04 12.70
C LEU A 102 -5.04 14.06 11.57
N ILE A 103 -5.13 14.54 10.32
CA ILE A 103 -5.43 13.71 9.17
C ILE A 103 -4.29 12.72 8.92
N GLU A 104 -3.05 13.21 8.95
CA GLU A 104 -1.87 12.36 8.78
C GLU A 104 -1.78 11.27 9.86
N SER A 105 -2.16 11.59 11.09
CA SER A 105 -2.14 10.65 12.23
C SER A 105 -3.14 9.51 12.03
N ARG A 106 -4.33 9.81 11.53
CA ARG A 106 -5.34 8.79 11.18
C ARG A 106 -4.86 7.86 10.06
N TRP A 107 -4.21 8.40 9.04
CA TRP A 107 -3.57 7.59 7.99
C TRP A 107 -2.41 6.75 8.52
N SER A 108 -1.64 7.30 9.46
CA SER A 108 -0.55 6.58 10.10
C SER A 108 -1.08 5.44 10.97
N ALA A 109 -2.22 5.62 11.63
CA ALA A 109 -2.93 4.57 12.36
C ALA A 109 -3.35 3.42 11.43
N PHE A 110 -3.88 3.76 10.24
CA PHE A 110 -4.25 2.77 9.24
C PHE A 110 -3.04 1.97 8.74
N LEU A 111 -1.96 2.65 8.34
CA LEU A 111 -0.72 1.96 7.92
C LEU A 111 -0.09 1.14 9.04
N TRP A 112 -0.21 1.60 10.29
CA TRP A 112 0.26 0.84 11.45
C TRP A 112 -0.46 -0.51 11.58
N VAL A 113 -1.79 -0.50 11.52
CA VAL A 113 -2.60 -1.73 11.59
C VAL A 113 -2.25 -2.66 10.44
N LEU A 114 -2.01 -2.13 9.24
CA LEU A 114 -1.59 -2.96 8.12
C LEU A 114 -0.19 -3.56 8.35
N ILE A 115 0.83 -2.75 8.62
CA ILE A 115 2.20 -3.25 8.77
C ILE A 115 2.30 -4.24 9.94
N LEU A 116 1.77 -3.88 11.11
CA LEU A 116 1.91 -4.70 12.32
C LEU A 116 0.85 -5.79 12.44
N GLY A 117 -0.39 -5.52 12.04
CA GLY A 117 -1.50 -6.45 12.19
C GLY A 117 -1.58 -7.48 11.06
N TRP A 118 -0.95 -7.21 9.92
CA TRP A 118 -1.04 -8.06 8.73
C TRP A 118 0.29 -8.70 8.33
N GLU A 119 1.35 -7.92 8.20
CA GLU A 119 2.63 -8.43 7.67
C GLU A 119 3.54 -9.02 8.76
N ILE A 120 3.43 -8.52 9.99
CA ILE A 120 4.17 -9.07 11.11
C ILE A 120 3.28 -10.08 11.80
N ASN A 121 3.62 -11.37 11.73
CA ASN A 121 2.96 -12.36 12.56
C ASN A 121 3.49 -12.23 14.00
N PRO A 122 2.67 -11.82 14.99
CA PRO A 122 3.14 -11.69 16.38
C PRO A 122 3.60 -13.04 16.96
N GLU A 123 3.01 -14.14 16.47
CA GLU A 123 3.39 -15.51 16.83
C GLU A 123 4.57 -16.02 15.99
N GLY A 124 4.85 -15.42 14.82
CA GLY A 124 5.95 -15.78 13.94
C GLY A 124 7.29 -15.76 14.66
N PHE A 125 7.51 -14.74 15.51
CA PHE A 125 8.70 -14.65 16.37
C PHE A 125 8.80 -15.74 17.46
N SER A 126 7.76 -16.51 17.69
CA SER A 126 7.72 -17.61 18.66
C SER A 126 7.68 -18.99 18.02
N SER A 127 7.42 -19.06 16.70
CA SER A 127 7.13 -20.31 15.99
C SER A 127 8.04 -20.58 14.79
N ILE A 128 9.18 -19.89 14.66
CA ILE A 128 10.17 -20.23 13.63
C ILE A 128 10.70 -21.63 13.91
N ALA A 129 10.65 -22.49 12.88
CA ALA A 129 11.18 -23.84 12.97
C ALA A 129 12.64 -23.78 13.42
N ILE A 130 13.01 -24.60 14.42
CA ILE A 130 14.39 -24.74 14.89
C ILE A 130 15.20 -25.31 13.72
N THR A 131 15.80 -24.43 12.93
CA THR A 131 16.86 -24.80 12.01
C THR A 131 18.14 -24.93 12.82
N PRO A 132 18.89 -26.03 12.70
CA PRO A 132 20.20 -26.12 13.33
C PRO A 132 21.04 -24.96 12.79
N LEU A 133 21.80 -24.29 13.67
CA LEU A 133 22.63 -23.16 13.27
C LEU A 133 23.61 -23.51 12.13
N SER A 134 23.89 -24.82 11.93
CA SER A 134 24.72 -25.38 10.87
C SER A 134 24.07 -25.41 9.47
N SER A 135 22.77 -25.14 9.38
CA SER A 135 22.07 -24.99 8.10
C SER A 135 22.03 -23.50 7.76
N TYR A 136 22.59 -23.12 6.61
CA TYR A 136 22.68 -21.71 6.21
C TYR A 136 21.33 -21.21 5.66
N PRO A 137 20.69 -20.22 6.32
CA PRO A 137 19.91 -19.25 5.56
C PRO A 137 20.11 -17.82 6.10
N SER A 138 21.33 -17.30 6.07
CA SER A 138 21.47 -15.85 6.14
C SER A 138 22.64 -15.39 5.29
N THR A 139 22.36 -15.07 4.04
CA THR A 139 23.19 -14.11 3.33
C THR A 139 23.13 -12.81 4.13
N LEU A 140 24.30 -12.27 4.43
CA LEU A 140 24.45 -10.95 5.03
C LEU A 140 23.99 -9.93 3.99
N ASP A 141 22.68 -9.75 3.86
CA ASP A 141 22.11 -8.91 2.82
C ASP A 141 21.84 -7.53 3.43
N TRP A 142 22.58 -6.53 2.96
CA TRP A 142 22.31 -5.09 3.15
C TRP A 142 20.81 -4.73 3.02
N GLN A 143 20.03 -5.57 2.32
CA GLN A 143 18.58 -5.53 2.23
C GLN A 143 17.90 -5.50 3.61
N SER A 144 18.44 -6.18 4.63
CA SER A 144 17.91 -6.14 6.01
C SER A 144 17.95 -4.74 6.62
N ALA A 145 18.97 -3.94 6.30
CA ALA A 145 19.07 -2.56 6.74
C ALA A 145 18.23 -1.59 5.86
N ALA A 146 17.84 -2.01 4.66
CA ALA A 146 17.01 -1.20 3.77
C ALA A 146 15.58 -1.02 4.30
N TYR A 147 15.02 -2.01 4.99
CA TYR A 147 13.64 -1.95 5.51
C TYR A 147 13.41 -0.82 6.53
N PRO A 148 14.27 -0.63 7.55
CA PRO A 148 14.18 0.57 8.40
C PRO A 148 14.25 1.88 7.64
N VAL A 149 15.11 1.97 6.62
CA VAL A 149 15.21 3.18 5.77
C VAL A 149 13.91 3.40 5.01
N ILE A 150 13.34 2.37 4.41
CA ILE A 150 12.06 2.44 3.69
C ILE A 150 10.94 2.86 4.64
N GLY A 151 10.83 2.25 5.82
CA GLY A 151 9.81 2.60 6.81
C GLY A 151 9.88 4.08 7.20
N PHE A 152 11.10 4.59 7.40
CA PHE A 152 11.33 6.00 7.66
C PHE A 152 10.90 6.88 6.48
N LEU A 153 11.23 6.50 5.24
CA LEU A 153 10.84 7.23 4.03
C LEU A 153 9.32 7.18 3.77
N LEU A 154 8.66 6.07 4.12
CA LEU A 154 7.20 5.94 4.02
C LEU A 154 6.49 6.98 4.88
N SER A 155 6.92 7.13 6.13
CA SER A 155 6.34 8.12 7.04
C SER A 155 6.76 9.54 6.68
N THR A 156 8.02 9.80 6.33
CA THR A 156 8.49 11.18 6.13
C THR A 156 8.17 11.76 4.75
N ILE A 157 8.14 10.94 3.71
CA ILE A 157 7.95 11.39 2.33
C ILE A 157 6.61 10.90 1.78
N VAL A 158 6.36 9.59 1.76
CA VAL A 158 5.22 9.03 1.04
C VAL A 158 3.90 9.49 1.61
N LEU A 159 3.65 9.28 2.90
CA LEU A 159 2.36 9.59 3.53
C LEU A 159 2.02 11.10 3.45
N PRO A 160 2.93 12.03 3.74
CA PRO A 160 2.68 13.46 3.54
C PRO A 160 2.42 13.82 2.06
N THR A 161 3.16 13.20 1.13
CA THR A 161 2.95 13.41 -0.31
C THR A 161 1.57 12.91 -0.73
N MET A 162 1.14 11.75 -0.23
CA MET A 162 -0.19 11.22 -0.42
C MET A 162 -1.29 12.09 0.15
N LEU A 163 -1.00 13.12 0.97
CA LEU A 163 -1.99 14.00 1.60
C LEU A 163 -2.03 15.41 1.00
N GLU A 164 -0.90 15.85 0.43
CA GLU A 164 -0.76 17.16 -0.19
C GLU A 164 -0.68 17.08 -1.72
N MET A 165 -0.86 15.89 -2.31
CA MET A 165 -0.69 15.69 -3.74
C MET A 165 -1.58 16.61 -4.58
N GLY A 166 -0.95 17.41 -5.42
CA GLY A 166 -1.59 18.25 -6.42
C GLY A 166 -1.50 17.66 -7.84
N PRO A 167 -2.15 18.31 -8.81
CA PRO A 167 -2.21 17.85 -10.21
C PRO A 167 -0.89 18.00 -10.97
N SER A 168 0.00 18.88 -10.50
CA SER A 168 1.33 19.06 -11.10
C SER A 168 2.31 18.02 -10.55
N PRO A 169 3.13 17.42 -11.41
CA PRO A 169 4.23 16.58 -10.94
C PRO A 169 5.22 17.44 -10.14
N SER A 170 5.64 16.93 -8.99
CA SER A 170 6.68 17.53 -8.16
C SER A 170 7.80 16.53 -7.94
N ILE A 171 8.99 17.01 -7.59
CA ILE A 171 10.12 16.15 -7.18
C ILE A 171 9.69 15.23 -6.03
N ARG A 172 8.85 15.73 -5.12
CA ARG A 172 8.29 14.96 -4.01
C ARG A 172 7.39 13.82 -4.48
N ASN A 173 6.56 14.05 -5.50
CA ASN A 173 5.76 12.99 -6.12
C ASN A 173 6.69 11.92 -6.71
N ILE A 174 7.68 12.31 -7.51
CA ILE A 174 8.63 11.36 -8.12
C ILE A 174 9.32 10.53 -7.04
N ALA A 175 9.86 11.17 -6.00
CA ALA A 175 10.49 10.50 -4.87
C ALA A 175 9.54 9.49 -4.20
N SER A 176 8.28 9.88 -3.96
CA SER A 176 7.26 9.00 -3.38
C SER A 176 7.04 7.73 -4.23
N PHE A 177 6.95 7.87 -5.55
CA PHE A 177 6.80 6.72 -6.44
C PHE A 177 8.06 5.86 -6.48
N SER A 178 9.25 6.45 -6.50
CA SER A 178 10.51 5.70 -6.46
C SER A 178 10.65 4.90 -5.17
N ILE A 179 10.29 5.47 -4.01
CA ILE A 179 10.31 4.77 -2.72
C ILE A 179 9.33 3.59 -2.72
N LEU A 180 8.12 3.78 -3.25
CA LEU A 180 7.11 2.73 -3.31
C LEU A 180 7.48 1.61 -4.29
N ILE A 181 8.08 1.94 -5.44
CA ILE A 181 8.60 0.95 -6.38
C ILE A 181 9.74 0.16 -5.74
N ALA A 182 10.68 0.83 -5.06
CA ALA A 182 11.75 0.15 -4.33
C ALA A 182 11.20 -0.76 -3.23
N PHE A 183 10.14 -0.33 -2.53
CA PHE A 183 9.49 -1.17 -1.52
C PHE A 183 8.82 -2.41 -2.14
N ILE A 184 8.16 -2.28 -3.29
CA ILE A 184 7.60 -3.42 -4.02
C ILE A 184 8.71 -4.38 -4.46
N ASP A 185 9.81 -3.86 -5.01
CA ASP A 185 10.91 -4.68 -5.51
C ASP A 185 11.58 -5.49 -4.38
N LEU A 186 11.72 -4.87 -3.20
CA LEU A 186 12.37 -5.49 -2.04
C LEU A 186 11.48 -6.46 -1.25
N SER A 187 10.16 -6.24 -1.24
CA SER A 187 9.24 -7.00 -0.38
C SER A 187 8.22 -7.83 -1.12
N ASN A 188 7.86 -7.42 -2.34
CA ASN A 188 6.66 -7.85 -3.05
C ASN A 188 5.39 -7.87 -2.16
N SER A 189 5.35 -7.06 -1.09
CA SER A 189 4.28 -7.09 -0.09
C SER A 189 2.99 -6.51 -0.67
N PRO A 190 1.82 -7.12 -0.37
CA PRO A 190 0.51 -6.55 -0.65
C PRO A 190 0.38 -5.07 -0.23
N ILE A 191 0.96 -4.68 0.91
CA ILE A 191 0.94 -3.30 1.41
C ILE A 191 1.71 -2.36 0.47
N ALA A 192 2.83 -2.81 -0.10
CA ALA A 192 3.62 -2.02 -1.03
C ALA A 192 2.83 -1.76 -2.32
N TRP A 193 2.19 -2.79 -2.88
CA TRP A 193 1.28 -2.68 -4.02
C TRP A 193 0.11 -1.74 -3.71
N MET A 194 -0.47 -1.86 -2.53
CA MET A 194 -1.59 -1.05 -2.07
C MET A 194 -1.23 0.43 -1.99
N LEU A 195 -0.11 0.78 -1.34
CA LEU A 195 0.37 2.15 -1.22
C LEU A 195 0.68 2.77 -2.59
N LEU A 196 1.29 2.01 -3.49
CA LEU A 196 1.53 2.47 -4.86
C LEU A 196 0.22 2.73 -5.60
N GLY A 197 -0.74 1.81 -5.53
CA GLY A 197 -2.06 1.95 -6.13
C GLY A 197 -2.79 3.22 -5.63
N LEU A 198 -2.79 3.45 -4.31
CA LEU A 198 -3.41 4.63 -3.71
C LEU A 198 -2.75 5.94 -4.16
N THR A 199 -1.41 5.95 -4.20
CA THR A 199 -0.63 7.11 -4.64
C THR A 199 -0.89 7.42 -6.12
N ALA A 200 -0.88 6.39 -6.97
CA ALA A 200 -1.15 6.50 -8.40
C ALA A 200 -2.59 6.94 -8.70
N HIS A 201 -3.55 6.37 -7.99
CA HIS A 201 -4.95 6.76 -8.07
C HIS A 201 -5.15 8.23 -7.71
N ARG A 202 -4.56 8.69 -6.59
CA ARG A 202 -4.68 10.08 -6.15
C ARG A 202 -4.09 11.06 -7.16
N LEU A 203 -2.89 10.79 -7.67
CA LEU A 203 -2.27 11.63 -8.70
C LEU A 203 -3.15 11.68 -9.95
N SER A 204 -3.59 10.52 -10.43
CA SER A 204 -4.47 10.39 -11.58
C SER A 204 -5.77 11.18 -11.41
N ALA A 205 -6.47 11.01 -10.29
CA ALA A 205 -7.71 11.73 -9.99
C ALA A 205 -7.52 13.25 -9.94
N SER A 206 -6.46 13.72 -9.28
CA SER A 206 -6.15 15.15 -9.23
C SER A 206 -5.91 15.74 -10.62
N LYS A 207 -5.19 15.01 -11.48
CA LYS A 207 -4.88 15.40 -12.85
C LYS A 207 -6.12 15.41 -13.74
N VAL A 208 -7.02 14.43 -13.60
CA VAL A 208 -8.30 14.40 -14.32
C VAL A 208 -9.14 15.62 -13.97
N ASP A 209 -9.25 15.95 -12.68
CA ASP A 209 -10.08 17.07 -12.24
C ASP A 209 -9.49 18.42 -12.68
N TYR A 210 -8.16 18.55 -12.66
CA TYR A 210 -7.48 19.72 -13.22
C TYR A 210 -7.69 19.87 -14.73
N THR A 211 -7.56 18.77 -15.48
CA THR A 211 -7.64 18.79 -16.95
C THR A 211 -9.08 18.93 -17.46
N ARG A 212 -10.06 18.26 -16.83
CA ARG A 212 -11.45 18.22 -17.30
C ARG A 212 -12.36 19.24 -16.63
N GLY A 213 -11.90 19.88 -15.55
CA GLY A 213 -12.74 20.70 -14.66
C GLY A 213 -13.69 19.82 -13.84
N ILE A 214 -14.50 20.42 -12.96
CA ILE A 214 -15.42 19.71 -12.04
C ILE A 214 -16.73 19.32 -12.75
N ALA A 215 -17.29 18.14 -12.43
CA ALA A 215 -18.59 17.71 -12.96
C ALA A 215 -19.73 18.59 -12.46
N SER A 216 -20.56 19.08 -13.38
CA SER A 216 -21.81 19.77 -13.01
C SER A 216 -23.00 18.81 -12.90
N ARG A 217 -23.02 17.68 -13.64
CA ARG A 217 -24.11 16.69 -13.65
C ARG A 217 -23.60 15.26 -13.85
N ARG A 218 -24.45 14.27 -13.52
CA ARG A 218 -24.26 12.82 -13.80
C ARG A 218 -23.11 12.11 -13.04
N ARG A 219 -22.69 12.63 -11.88
CA ARG A 219 -21.62 12.03 -11.05
C ARG A 219 -21.88 10.56 -10.69
N TRP A 220 -23.13 10.23 -10.37
CA TRP A 220 -23.56 8.85 -10.05
C TRP A 220 -23.42 7.87 -11.22
N LEU A 221 -23.54 8.33 -12.48
CA LEU A 221 -23.30 7.46 -13.64
C LEU A 221 -21.80 7.14 -13.78
N GLY A 222 -20.93 8.09 -13.42
CA GLY A 222 -19.50 7.86 -13.34
C GLY A 222 -19.13 6.81 -12.30
N LEU A 223 -19.71 6.92 -11.10
CA LEU A 223 -19.53 5.92 -10.04
C LEU A 223 -20.03 4.53 -10.47
N LEU A 224 -21.23 4.45 -11.06
CA LEU A 224 -21.80 3.18 -11.53
C LEU A 224 -20.96 2.55 -12.64
N LEU A 225 -20.38 3.37 -13.53
CA LEU A 225 -19.45 2.90 -14.55
C LEU A 225 -18.16 2.36 -13.93
N ILE A 226 -17.56 3.08 -12.96
CA ILE A 226 -16.36 2.61 -12.25
C ILE A 226 -16.64 1.27 -11.58
N PHE A 227 -17.76 1.16 -10.88
CA PHE A 227 -18.17 -0.06 -10.19
C PHE A 227 -18.31 -1.24 -11.15
N SER A 228 -19.16 -1.09 -12.17
CA SER A 228 -19.46 -2.17 -13.12
C SER A 228 -18.23 -2.59 -13.94
N LEU A 229 -17.43 -1.62 -14.38
CA LEU A 229 -16.25 -1.90 -15.20
C LEU A 229 -15.11 -2.49 -14.37
N SER A 230 -14.86 -2.01 -13.15
CA SER A 230 -13.83 -2.59 -12.29
C SER A 230 -14.16 -4.05 -11.96
N LEU A 231 -15.43 -4.34 -11.64
CA LEU A 231 -15.90 -5.71 -11.44
C LEU A 231 -15.68 -6.57 -12.69
N GLY A 232 -16.11 -6.10 -13.86
CA GLY A 232 -15.96 -6.82 -15.12
C GLY A 232 -14.50 -7.09 -15.49
N LEU A 233 -13.60 -6.11 -15.27
CA LEU A 233 -12.17 -6.26 -15.55
C LEU A 233 -11.47 -7.21 -14.57
N LEU A 234 -11.88 -7.25 -13.30
CA LEU A 234 -11.36 -8.23 -12.33
C LEU A 234 -11.82 -9.65 -12.67
N VAL A 235 -13.07 -9.83 -13.07
CA VAL A 235 -13.57 -11.11 -13.57
C VAL A 235 -12.84 -11.53 -14.85
N TYR A 236 -12.58 -10.58 -15.76
CA TYR A 236 -11.79 -10.85 -16.96
C TYR A 236 -10.35 -11.28 -16.62
N ALA A 237 -9.71 -10.60 -15.66
CA ALA A 237 -8.35 -10.94 -15.21
C ALA A 237 -8.26 -12.37 -14.66
N LEU A 238 -9.27 -12.81 -13.89
CA LEU A 238 -9.39 -14.19 -13.44
C LEU A 238 -9.48 -15.17 -14.61
N ILE A 239 -10.36 -14.92 -15.57
CA ILE A 239 -10.60 -15.84 -16.68
C ILE A 239 -9.35 -16.01 -17.55
N LEU A 240 -8.54 -14.96 -17.70
CA LEU A 240 -7.38 -14.97 -18.57
C LEU A 240 -6.17 -15.69 -17.96
N ASP A 241 -6.12 -15.83 -16.63
CA ASP A 241 -5.01 -16.47 -15.95
C ASP A 241 -5.13 -18.00 -16.10
N SER A 242 -4.18 -18.57 -16.84
CA SER A 242 -4.11 -20.00 -17.18
C SER A 242 -3.85 -20.91 -15.98
N SER A 243 -3.49 -20.34 -14.83
CA SER A 243 -3.29 -21.07 -13.57
C SER A 243 -4.57 -21.19 -12.73
N THR A 244 -5.70 -20.69 -13.23
CA THR A 244 -6.96 -20.71 -12.48
C THR A 244 -7.59 -22.10 -12.43
N ASN A 245 -7.74 -22.59 -11.20
CA ASN A 245 -8.47 -23.81 -10.88
C ASN A 245 -9.82 -23.45 -10.25
N GLU A 246 -10.71 -24.42 -10.10
CA GLU A 246 -12.02 -24.20 -9.49
C GLU A 246 -11.93 -23.60 -8.07
N SER A 247 -10.89 -23.98 -7.30
CA SER A 247 -10.60 -23.42 -5.98
C SER A 247 -10.24 -21.93 -6.02
N THR A 248 -9.49 -21.48 -7.04
CA THR A 248 -9.10 -20.07 -7.18
C THR A 248 -10.28 -19.21 -7.65
N ILE A 249 -11.14 -19.78 -8.49
CA ILE A 249 -12.41 -19.16 -8.91
C ILE A 249 -13.36 -19.02 -7.73
N TRP A 250 -13.39 -19.97 -6.79
CA TRP A 250 -14.20 -19.84 -5.58
C TRP A 250 -13.59 -18.87 -4.57
N ALA A 251 -12.28 -18.92 -4.33
CA ALA A 251 -11.58 -17.99 -3.43
C ALA A 251 -11.74 -16.53 -3.89
N SER A 252 -11.68 -16.30 -5.20
CA SER A 252 -11.85 -14.97 -5.78
C SER A 252 -13.25 -14.37 -5.61
N ARG A 253 -14.30 -15.17 -5.37
CA ARG A 253 -15.64 -14.64 -5.04
C ARG A 253 -15.65 -13.91 -3.72
N TYR A 254 -14.91 -14.41 -2.72
CA TYR A 254 -14.71 -13.70 -1.47
C TYR A 254 -13.95 -12.41 -1.72
N ALA A 255 -12.92 -12.45 -2.57
CA ALA A 255 -12.15 -11.25 -2.91
C ALA A 255 -13.00 -10.17 -3.57
N ILE A 256 -13.79 -10.55 -4.56
CA ILE A 256 -14.73 -9.68 -5.25
C ILE A 256 -15.81 -9.16 -4.28
N GLY A 257 -16.35 -10.02 -3.41
CA GLY A 257 -17.33 -9.63 -2.40
C GLY A 257 -16.81 -8.59 -1.40
N TRP A 258 -15.56 -8.73 -0.95
CA TRP A 258 -14.93 -7.75 -0.07
C TRP A 258 -14.55 -6.47 -0.80
N VAL A 259 -14.07 -6.55 -2.04
CA VAL A 259 -13.86 -5.38 -2.91
C VAL A 259 -15.16 -4.57 -3.02
N LEU A 260 -16.29 -5.25 -3.20
CA LEU A 260 -17.61 -4.62 -3.25
C LEU A 260 -17.99 -3.98 -1.90
N LEU A 261 -17.78 -4.67 -0.78
CA LEU A 261 -18.13 -4.18 0.56
C LEU A 261 -17.25 -3.01 1.00
N CYS A 262 -15.94 -3.15 0.89
CA CYS A 262 -14.98 -2.06 1.12
C CYS A 262 -15.25 -0.90 0.18
N GLY A 263 -15.64 -1.20 -1.06
CA GLY A 263 -15.95 -0.19 -2.03
C GLY A 263 -17.20 0.63 -1.68
N ILE A 264 -18.26 -0.04 -1.20
CA ILE A 264 -19.49 0.62 -0.69
C ILE A 264 -19.16 1.44 0.56
N ALA A 265 -18.43 0.87 1.52
CA ALA A 265 -18.05 1.55 2.75
C ALA A 265 -17.19 2.80 2.47
N GLY A 266 -16.20 2.64 1.60
CA GLY A 266 -15.39 3.74 1.09
C GLY A 266 -16.26 4.80 0.44
N ALA A 267 -17.26 4.40 -0.35
CA ALA A 267 -18.12 5.37 -1.00
C ALA A 267 -19.02 6.19 -0.05
N LEU A 268 -19.19 5.73 1.20
CA LEU A 268 -19.94 6.41 2.26
C LEU A 268 -19.06 7.30 3.16
N THR A 269 -17.73 7.17 3.12
CA THR A 269 -16.77 8.07 3.81
C THR A 269 -16.96 9.58 3.58
N PRO A 270 -17.42 10.12 2.43
CA PRO A 270 -17.82 11.53 2.31
C PRO A 270 -18.80 11.97 3.39
N LEU A 271 -19.80 11.12 3.65
CA LEU A 271 -20.92 11.42 4.51
C LEU A 271 -20.47 11.53 5.97
N ALA A 272 -19.31 10.95 6.30
CA ALA A 272 -18.66 11.05 7.60
C ALA A 272 -17.66 12.23 7.71
N GLY A 273 -17.51 13.07 6.68
CA GLY A 273 -16.72 14.30 6.72
C GLY A 273 -15.20 14.11 6.52
N PHE A 274 -14.77 12.98 5.97
CA PHE A 274 -13.34 12.70 5.71
C PHE A 274 -12.77 13.40 4.46
N ASP A 275 -13.60 14.02 3.64
CA ASP A 275 -13.17 14.70 2.40
C ASP A 275 -13.90 16.03 2.19
N SER A 276 -13.13 17.09 1.96
CA SER A 276 -13.61 18.47 1.75
C SER A 276 -13.86 18.82 0.27
N ARG A 277 -13.49 17.93 -0.68
CA ARG A 277 -13.67 18.14 -2.13
C ARG A 277 -14.27 16.88 -2.80
N PRO A 278 -15.59 16.77 -2.91
CA PRO A 278 -16.26 15.48 -3.08
C PRO A 278 -16.00 14.80 -4.44
N ARG A 279 -15.18 13.74 -4.43
CA ARG A 279 -15.48 12.44 -5.08
C ARG A 279 -15.11 11.20 -4.23
N PRO A 280 -15.36 11.21 -2.92
CA PRO A 280 -14.98 10.08 -2.07
C PRO A 280 -15.85 8.84 -2.29
N GLU A 281 -16.91 8.89 -3.10
CA GLU A 281 -17.53 7.68 -3.69
C GLU A 281 -16.60 6.90 -4.62
N ALA A 282 -15.91 7.57 -5.55
CA ALA A 282 -15.01 6.92 -6.50
C ALA A 282 -13.66 6.61 -5.84
N TRP A 283 -13.16 7.54 -5.02
CA TRP A 283 -11.93 7.35 -4.27
C TRP A 283 -12.09 6.27 -3.22
N GLY A 284 -13.17 6.30 -2.43
CA GLY A 284 -13.48 5.28 -1.44
C GLY A 284 -13.78 3.92 -2.06
N PHE A 285 -14.47 3.88 -3.20
CA PHE A 285 -14.69 2.62 -3.91
C PHE A 285 -13.37 2.01 -4.40
N LEU A 286 -12.54 2.79 -5.08
CA LEU A 286 -11.30 2.30 -5.67
C LEU A 286 -10.21 2.04 -4.63
N SER A 287 -10.12 2.86 -3.57
CA SER A 287 -9.28 2.53 -2.41
C SER A 287 -9.79 1.28 -1.73
N GLY A 288 -11.09 1.12 -1.49
CA GLY A 288 -11.68 -0.12 -1.00
C GLY A 288 -11.34 -1.35 -1.87
N LEU A 289 -11.32 -1.18 -3.19
CA LEU A 289 -10.90 -2.20 -4.15
C LEU A 289 -9.41 -2.54 -4.07
N ILE A 290 -8.55 -1.55 -3.76
CA ILE A 290 -7.12 -1.76 -3.51
C ILE A 290 -6.87 -2.40 -2.13
N LEU A 291 -7.65 -2.02 -1.13
CA LEU A 291 -7.51 -2.46 0.26
C LEU A 291 -8.06 -3.87 0.49
N ALA A 292 -9.21 -4.21 -0.09
CA ALA A 292 -9.86 -5.50 0.10
C ALA A 292 -8.93 -6.71 -0.16
N PRO A 293 -8.14 -6.76 -1.26
CA PRO A 293 -7.04 -7.72 -1.48
C PRO A 293 -6.16 -7.93 -0.25
N ALA A 294 -5.72 -6.86 0.40
CA ALA A 294 -4.86 -6.92 1.58
C ALA A 294 -5.61 -7.24 2.88
N LEU A 295 -6.93 -7.45 2.85
CA LEU A 295 -7.78 -7.71 4.02
C LEU A 295 -8.43 -9.11 3.99
N LEU A 296 -8.12 -9.92 2.98
CA LEU A 296 -8.79 -11.20 2.70
C LEU A 296 -8.00 -12.44 3.17
N PRO A 297 -8.70 -13.48 3.66
CA PRO A 297 -8.10 -14.80 3.83
C PRO A 297 -7.75 -15.43 2.48
N ASN A 298 -6.71 -16.28 2.43
CA ASN A 298 -6.13 -16.92 1.23
C ASN A 298 -5.31 -15.99 0.30
N LEU A 299 -4.43 -15.18 0.92
CA LEU A 299 -3.48 -14.24 0.29
C LEU A 299 -2.73 -14.75 -0.96
N HIS A 300 -2.40 -16.04 -1.02
CA HIS A 300 -1.65 -16.61 -2.15
C HIS A 300 -2.38 -16.49 -3.51
N HIS A 301 -3.71 -16.36 -3.52
CA HIS A 301 -4.49 -16.13 -4.74
C HIS A 301 -4.66 -14.64 -5.09
N ILE A 302 -4.24 -13.75 -4.20
CA ILE A 302 -4.48 -12.30 -4.29
C ILE A 302 -3.41 -11.61 -5.13
N GLU A 303 -2.22 -12.22 -5.26
CA GLU A 303 -1.17 -11.78 -6.16
C GLU A 303 -1.63 -11.65 -7.62
N ILE A 304 -2.61 -12.46 -8.02
CA ILE A 304 -3.26 -12.41 -9.33
C ILE A 304 -3.99 -11.07 -9.52
N PHE A 305 -4.51 -10.50 -8.43
CA PHE A 305 -5.30 -9.27 -8.45
C PHE A 305 -4.49 -7.99 -8.22
N HIS A 306 -3.35 -8.02 -7.54
CA HIS A 306 -2.60 -6.79 -7.24
C HIS A 306 -2.25 -5.99 -8.50
N PHE A 307 -1.77 -6.67 -9.54
CA PHE A 307 -1.42 -6.03 -10.80
C PHE A 307 -2.63 -5.39 -11.50
N PRO A 308 -3.72 -6.11 -11.86
CA PRO A 308 -4.89 -5.50 -12.49
C PRO A 308 -5.55 -4.43 -11.62
N ILE A 309 -5.48 -4.55 -10.29
CA ILE A 309 -6.02 -3.54 -9.38
C ILE A 309 -5.25 -2.23 -9.47
N ILE A 310 -3.90 -2.25 -9.52
CA ILE A 310 -3.13 -1.02 -9.74
C ILE A 310 -3.49 -0.38 -11.09
N MET A 311 -3.64 -1.18 -12.15
CA MET A 311 -4.06 -0.68 -13.46
C MET A 311 -5.39 0.08 -13.36
N ILE A 312 -6.39 -0.59 -12.79
CA ILE A 312 -7.75 -0.06 -12.57
C ILE A 312 -7.66 1.23 -11.74
N SER A 313 -6.83 1.26 -10.70
CA SER A 313 -6.64 2.41 -9.82
C SER A 313 -6.13 3.65 -10.56
N ILE A 314 -5.22 3.46 -11.53
CA ILE A 314 -4.69 4.55 -12.35
C ILE A 314 -5.73 5.05 -13.37
N ILE A 315 -6.45 4.13 -14.01
CA ILE A 315 -7.27 4.41 -15.19
C ILE A 315 -8.69 4.88 -14.82
N MET A 316 -9.29 4.32 -13.77
CA MET A 316 -10.69 4.57 -13.43
C MET A 316 -11.03 6.02 -13.11
N PRO A 317 -10.14 6.85 -12.52
CA PRO A 317 -10.40 8.29 -12.44
C PRO A 317 -10.71 8.94 -13.80
N TRP A 318 -10.05 8.50 -14.87
CA TRP A 318 -10.28 8.99 -16.22
C TRP A 318 -11.58 8.43 -16.80
N VAL A 319 -11.82 7.12 -16.64
CA VAL A 319 -13.02 6.45 -17.16
C VAL A 319 -14.30 6.96 -16.49
N GLY A 320 -14.30 7.14 -15.17
CA GLY A 320 -15.47 7.58 -14.42
C GLY A 320 -15.99 8.95 -14.84
N THR A 321 -15.15 9.80 -15.44
CA THR A 321 -15.60 11.11 -15.93
C THR A 321 -16.20 11.11 -17.35
N LEU A 322 -16.11 9.99 -18.08
CA LEU A 322 -16.65 9.86 -19.44
C LEU A 322 -18.17 10.04 -19.53
N PRO A 323 -19.00 9.44 -18.64
CA PRO A 323 -20.46 9.66 -18.65
C PRO A 323 -20.87 10.99 -17.99
N GLU A 324 -19.96 11.66 -17.29
CA GLU A 324 -20.24 12.89 -16.56
C GLU A 324 -20.29 14.13 -17.48
N PHE A 325 -20.98 15.18 -17.06
CA PHE A 325 -20.95 16.45 -17.78
C PHE A 325 -19.77 17.31 -17.28
N ARG A 326 -18.69 17.35 -18.08
CA ARG A 326 -17.47 18.12 -17.81
C ARG A 326 -17.27 19.18 -18.90
N PRO A 327 -16.90 20.42 -18.54
CA PRO A 327 -16.82 21.53 -19.48
C PRO A 327 -15.75 21.34 -20.56
N LYS A 328 -14.62 20.70 -20.23
CA LYS A 328 -13.46 20.56 -21.13
C LYS A 328 -13.38 19.19 -21.85
N LEU A 329 -14.51 18.52 -22.06
CA LEU A 329 -14.54 17.15 -22.59
C LEU A 329 -15.57 16.96 -23.72
N SER A 330 -15.11 17.06 -24.97
CA SER A 330 -15.91 16.88 -26.19
C SER A 330 -16.36 15.42 -26.41
N ARG A 331 -17.44 15.22 -27.19
CA ARG A 331 -18.05 13.90 -27.41
C ARG A 331 -17.12 12.93 -28.15
N ASN A 332 -16.38 13.41 -29.16
CA ASN A 332 -15.42 12.57 -29.91
C ASN A 332 -14.25 12.15 -29.03
N ARG A 333 -13.74 13.06 -28.20
CA ARG A 333 -12.70 12.77 -27.23
C ARG A 333 -13.13 11.71 -26.21
N ARG A 334 -14.39 11.74 -25.74
CA ARG A 334 -14.94 10.71 -24.84
C ARG A 334 -14.88 9.31 -25.46
N LEU A 335 -15.29 9.18 -26.72
CA LEU A 335 -15.29 7.87 -27.40
C LEU A 335 -13.86 7.35 -27.56
N LEU A 336 -12.94 8.18 -28.04
CA LEU A 336 -11.55 7.80 -28.20
C LEU A 336 -10.91 7.40 -26.87
N GLU A 337 -11.05 8.23 -25.84
CA GLU A 337 -10.50 7.96 -24.52
C GLU A 337 -11.16 6.73 -23.88
N SER A 338 -12.45 6.47 -24.12
CA SER A 338 -13.10 5.25 -23.63
C SER A 338 -12.46 4.00 -24.20
N LEU A 339 -12.19 3.97 -25.51
CA LEU A 339 -11.54 2.85 -26.17
C LEU A 339 -10.12 2.65 -25.64
N ILE A 340 -9.35 3.74 -25.55
CA ILE A 340 -7.98 3.70 -25.04
C ILE A 340 -7.97 3.20 -23.60
N PHE A 341 -8.66 3.87 -22.67
CA PHE A 341 -8.58 3.55 -21.25
C PHE A 341 -9.11 2.15 -20.92
N ILE A 342 -10.22 1.72 -21.54
CA ILE A 342 -10.76 0.37 -21.31
C ILE A 342 -9.80 -0.70 -21.85
N SER A 343 -9.09 -0.44 -22.96
CA SER A 343 -8.14 -1.39 -23.55
C SER A 343 -6.86 -1.58 -22.74
N ILE A 344 -6.47 -0.63 -21.88
CA ILE A 344 -5.19 -0.68 -21.16
C ILE A 344 -5.12 -1.92 -20.25
N VAL A 345 -6.19 -2.28 -19.53
CA VAL A 345 -6.17 -3.43 -18.61
C VAL A 345 -5.98 -4.75 -19.38
N PRO A 346 -6.80 -5.09 -20.39
CA PRO A 346 -6.58 -6.29 -21.21
C PRO A 346 -5.20 -6.34 -21.86
N LEU A 347 -4.74 -5.23 -22.45
CA LEU A 347 -3.42 -5.17 -23.09
C LEU A 347 -2.30 -5.38 -22.08
N SER A 348 -2.37 -4.76 -20.91
CA SER A 348 -1.33 -4.89 -19.88
C SER A 348 -1.28 -6.31 -19.32
N LEU A 349 -2.43 -6.95 -19.13
CA LEU A 349 -2.49 -8.37 -18.74
C LEU A 349 -1.88 -9.27 -19.81
N PHE A 350 -2.16 -9.02 -21.09
CA PHE A 350 -1.53 -9.75 -22.20
C PHE A 350 -0.01 -9.57 -22.22
N PHE A 351 0.48 -8.33 -22.14
CA PHE A 351 1.92 -8.03 -22.15
C PHE A 351 2.65 -8.49 -20.89
N SER A 352 1.97 -8.65 -19.76
CA SER A 352 2.56 -9.15 -18.50
C SER A 352 3.13 -10.57 -18.62
N LYS A 353 2.74 -11.32 -19.66
CA LYS A 353 3.33 -12.63 -20.00
C LYS A 353 4.73 -12.53 -20.59
N TYR A 354 5.12 -11.36 -21.11
CA TYR A 354 6.36 -11.14 -21.84
C TYR A 354 7.26 -10.09 -21.18
N ILE A 355 6.68 -9.18 -20.39
CA ILE A 355 7.35 -8.03 -19.80
C ILE A 355 7.19 -8.07 -18.28
N PRO A 356 8.25 -7.78 -17.49
CA PRO A 356 8.13 -7.67 -16.03
C PRO A 356 7.03 -6.68 -15.61
N LYS A 357 6.21 -7.07 -14.64
CA LYS A 357 5.09 -6.25 -14.12
C LYS A 357 5.55 -4.87 -13.67
N ALA A 358 6.72 -4.77 -13.03
CA ALA A 358 7.29 -3.49 -12.59
C ALA A 358 7.53 -2.50 -13.74
N LEU A 359 8.02 -2.98 -14.90
CA LEU A 359 8.22 -2.13 -16.07
C LEU A 359 6.88 -1.66 -16.66
N LEU A 360 5.88 -2.54 -16.70
CA LEU A 360 4.54 -2.16 -17.13
C LEU A 360 3.95 -1.08 -16.23
N VAL A 361 4.05 -1.27 -14.90
CA VAL A 361 3.63 -0.28 -13.90
C VAL A 361 4.33 1.07 -14.13
N LEU A 362 5.64 1.06 -14.37
CA LEU A 362 6.41 2.28 -14.68
C LEU A 362 5.87 3.00 -15.92
N LEU A 363 5.62 2.27 -17.01
CA LEU A 363 5.10 2.81 -18.26
C LEU A 363 3.72 3.47 -18.10
N LEU A 364 2.89 2.98 -17.19
CA LEU A 364 1.56 3.54 -16.92
C LEU A 364 1.57 4.74 -16.01
N ILE A 365 2.55 4.79 -15.11
CA ILE A 365 2.74 5.90 -14.20
C ILE A 365 3.39 7.07 -14.93
N LEU A 366 4.27 6.81 -15.92
CA LEU A 366 5.00 7.84 -16.65
C LEU A 366 4.10 8.94 -17.25
N PRO A 367 2.97 8.66 -17.93
CA PRO A 367 2.02 9.67 -18.40
C PRO A 367 1.47 10.59 -17.31
N LEU A 368 1.42 10.15 -16.04
CA LEU A 368 0.99 11.00 -14.93
C LEU A 368 1.97 12.16 -14.69
N PHE A 369 3.24 11.98 -15.04
CA PHE A 369 4.29 12.99 -14.89
C PHE A 369 4.48 13.90 -16.10
N ILE A 370 3.88 13.57 -17.25
CA ILE A 370 3.96 14.41 -18.46
C ILE A 370 2.95 15.56 -18.34
N SER A 371 3.42 16.80 -18.24
CA SER A 371 2.56 17.98 -18.33
C SER A 371 2.27 18.29 -19.80
N ILE A 372 1.04 18.02 -20.25
CA ILE A 372 0.58 18.50 -21.55
C ILE A 372 0.01 19.89 -21.32
N THR A 373 0.80 20.92 -21.63
CA THR A 373 0.29 22.28 -21.78
C THR A 373 -0.51 22.32 -23.08
N ILE A 374 -1.83 22.28 -22.98
CA ILE A 374 -2.70 22.58 -24.12
C ILE A 374 -2.63 24.10 -24.28
N PRO A 375 -2.06 24.64 -25.39
CA PRO A 375 -2.07 26.07 -25.63
C PRO A 375 -3.52 26.56 -25.68
N VAL A 376 -3.76 27.71 -25.06
CA VAL A 376 -5.10 28.28 -24.81
C VAL A 376 -5.73 28.85 -26.10
N ASP A 377 -5.01 28.84 -27.23
CA ASP A 377 -5.34 29.65 -28.41
C ASP A 377 -5.86 28.88 -29.64
N GLU A 378 -6.32 27.62 -29.50
CA GLU A 378 -6.90 26.86 -30.65
C GLU A 378 -8.37 26.44 -30.45
N GLU A 379 -9.17 27.28 -29.80
CA GLU A 379 -10.64 27.23 -29.93
C GLU A 379 -11.18 28.63 -30.29
N GLU A 380 -10.88 29.08 -31.52
CA GLU A 380 -11.78 29.94 -32.33
C GLU A 380 -12.07 29.27 -33.67
#